data_AF-A0A528G153-F1
#
_entry.id   AF-A0A528G153-F1
#
_cell.length_a   1.000
_cell.length_b   1.000
_cell.length_c   1.000
_cell.angle_alpha   90.00
_cell.angle_beta   90.00
_cell.angle_gamma   90.00
#
_symmetry.space_group_name_H-M   'P 1'
#
loop_
_entity.id
_entity.type
_entity.pdbx_description
1 polymer ?
#
loop_
_entity_poly.entity_id
_entity_poly.type
_entity_poly.pdbx_seq_one_letter_code
_entity_poly.pdbx_strand_id
1 'polypeptide(L)'
;LLQLWRDVSAYPHPPEACLVNFYSPDAKMGLHQDRDEIDFSAPVVSVSLGDDCLFRVGQSTREGGTKSFRLKSGDVVVLGDEGRLCFHGVDRIY
;
A
#
# COMPACT_ATOMS: atom_id res chain seq x y z
N LEU A 1 -14.68 2.62 5.35
CA LEU A 1 -13.91 2.34 4.12
C LEU A 1 -14.31 3.24 2.96
N LEU A 2 -15.56 3.19 2.48
CA LEU A 2 -15.98 4.06 1.35
C LEU A 2 -15.84 5.56 1.63
N GLN A 3 -16.09 6.01 2.87
CA GLN A 3 -15.85 7.40 3.25
C GLN A 3 -14.37 7.75 3.17
N LEU A 4 -13.50 6.92 3.78
CA LEU A 4 -12.05 7.10 3.74
C LEU A 4 -11.54 7.20 2.30
N TRP A 5 -11.99 6.32 1.40
CA TRP A 5 -11.64 6.40 -0.02
C TRP A 5 -11.94 7.77 -0.61
N ARG A 6 -13.17 8.27 -0.41
CA ARG A 6 -13.58 9.60 -0.92
C ARG A 6 -12.71 10.72 -0.37
N ASP A 7 -12.23 10.58 0.86
CA ASP A 7 -11.46 11.62 1.53
C ASP A 7 -9.99 11.67 1.06
N VAL A 8 -9.41 10.53 0.63
CA VAL A 8 -7.95 10.43 0.40
C VAL A 8 -7.52 9.99 -1.00
N SER A 9 -8.40 9.38 -1.80
CA SER A 9 -7.99 8.81 -3.09
C SER A 9 -7.71 9.88 -4.16
N ALA A 10 -8.34 11.05 -4.05
CA ALA A 10 -8.34 12.05 -5.12
C ALA A 10 -8.76 11.49 -6.50
N TYR A 11 -9.54 10.40 -6.51
CA TYR A 11 -9.99 9.71 -7.72
C TYR A 11 -11.52 9.79 -7.87
N PRO A 12 -12.06 10.09 -9.07
CA PRO A 12 -13.47 10.44 -9.24
C PRO A 12 -14.44 9.26 -9.10
N HIS A 13 -13.96 8.02 -9.15
CA HIS A 13 -14.79 6.83 -9.08
C HIS A 13 -14.65 6.10 -7.73
N PRO A 14 -15.68 5.35 -7.29
CA PRO A 14 -15.59 4.50 -6.10
C PRO A 14 -14.59 3.34 -6.29
N PRO A 15 -14.07 2.74 -5.21
CA PRO A 15 -13.23 1.56 -5.33
C PRO A 15 -14.09 0.36 -5.71
N GLU A 16 -13.55 -0.49 -6.60
CA GLU A 16 -14.25 -1.68 -7.09
C GLU A 16 -13.79 -2.97 -6.37
N ALA A 17 -12.63 -2.93 -5.71
CA ALA A 17 -12.04 -4.06 -5.01
C ALA A 17 -11.47 -3.64 -3.65
N CYS A 18 -11.45 -4.59 -2.71
CA CYS A 18 -10.79 -4.44 -1.41
C CYS A 18 -10.16 -5.78 -1.03
N LEU A 19 -8.83 -5.79 -0.89
CA LEU A 19 -8.06 -6.93 -0.39
C LEU A 19 -7.77 -6.74 1.10
N VAL A 20 -8.02 -7.78 1.90
CA VAL A 20 -7.67 -7.79 3.33
C VAL A 20 -6.48 -8.74 3.52
N ASN A 21 -5.36 -8.18 3.95
CA ASN A 21 -4.16 -8.94 4.29
C ASN A 21 -4.11 -9.18 5.80
N PHE A 22 -3.93 -10.44 6.22
CA PHE A 22 -3.69 -10.80 7.61
C PHE A 22 -2.23 -11.23 7.80
N TYR A 23 -1.53 -10.56 8.69
CA TYR A 23 -0.12 -10.84 9.01
C TYR A 23 -0.01 -11.40 10.43
N SER A 24 0.53 -12.62 10.55
CA SER A 24 1.01 -13.14 11.82
C SER A 24 2.37 -12.50 12.18
N PRO A 25 2.88 -12.66 13.42
CA PRO A 25 4.13 -12.02 13.84
C PRO A 25 5.35 -12.29 12.95
N ASP A 26 5.42 -13.47 12.32
CA ASP A 26 6.52 -13.86 11.42
C ASP A 26 6.20 -13.64 9.93
N ALA A 27 5.00 -13.13 9.61
CA ALA A 27 4.57 -12.91 8.24
C ALA A 27 5.33 -11.73 7.61
N LYS A 28 5.56 -11.84 6.30
CA LYS A 28 6.20 -10.80 5.49
C LYS A 28 5.63 -10.82 4.08
N MET A 29 5.73 -9.68 3.41
CA MET A 29 5.36 -9.52 2.00
C MET A 29 6.54 -8.88 1.28
N GLY A 30 7.14 -9.64 0.36
CA GLY A 30 8.26 -9.17 -0.44
C GLY A 30 7.89 -7.98 -1.32
N LEU A 31 8.91 -7.33 -1.88
CA LEU A 31 8.71 -6.24 -2.84
C LEU A 31 7.94 -6.74 -4.07
N HIS A 32 6.78 -6.14 -4.28
CA HIS A 32 5.89 -6.38 -5.41
C HIS A 32 5.27 -5.06 -5.88
N GLN A 33 4.52 -5.10 -6.97
CA GLN A 33 3.74 -3.99 -7.50
C GLN A 33 2.31 -4.47 -7.67
N ASP A 34 1.36 -3.59 -7.35
CA ASP A 34 -0.05 -3.81 -7.68
C ASP A 34 -0.23 -3.39 -9.14
N ARG A 35 -0.28 -4.37 -10.05
CA ARG A 35 -0.31 -4.14 -11.51
C ARG A 35 -1.36 -4.99 -12.23
N ASP A 36 -2.29 -5.56 -11.47
CA ASP A 36 -3.34 -6.41 -12.03
C ASP A 36 -4.58 -5.59 -12.44
N GLU A 37 -4.64 -4.31 -12.06
CA GLU A 37 -5.71 -3.40 -12.43
C GLU A 37 -5.56 -2.88 -13.87
N ILE A 38 -6.71 -2.55 -14.49
CA ILE A 38 -6.76 -2.00 -15.86
C ILE A 38 -6.40 -0.51 -15.88
N ASP A 39 -6.84 0.25 -14.87
CA ASP A 39 -6.63 1.69 -14.76
C ASP A 39 -5.62 2.02 -13.65
N PHE A 40 -4.41 2.44 -14.04
CA PHE A 40 -3.36 2.89 -13.13
C PHE A 40 -3.49 4.37 -12.73
N SER A 41 -4.51 5.10 -13.18
CA SER A 41 -4.82 6.40 -12.59
C SER A 41 -5.60 6.26 -11.27
N ALA A 42 -6.26 5.12 -11.04
CA ALA A 42 -6.85 4.80 -9.75
C ALA A 42 -5.75 4.46 -8.73
N PRO A 43 -5.69 5.12 -7.55
CA PRO A 43 -4.67 4.83 -6.54
C PRO A 43 -4.96 3.54 -5.78
N VAL A 44 -3.95 3.04 -5.07
CA VAL A 44 -4.14 2.04 -4.00
C VAL A 44 -4.18 2.77 -2.66
N VAL A 45 -5.27 2.61 -1.92
CA VAL A 45 -5.42 3.12 -0.55
C VAL A 45 -5.24 1.95 0.43
N SER A 46 -4.09 1.89 1.08
CA SER A 46 -3.73 0.86 2.06
C SER A 46 -3.93 1.39 3.48
N VAL A 47 -4.61 0.61 4.32
CA VAL A 47 -4.92 0.97 5.71
C VAL A 47 -4.30 -0.06 6.64
N SER A 48 -3.50 0.40 7.60
CA SER A 48 -2.89 -0.46 8.61
C SER A 48 -3.75 -0.52 9.86
N LEU A 49 -3.96 -1.71 10.42
CA LEU A 49 -4.78 -1.95 11.62
C LEU A 49 -4.09 -3.01 12.49
N GLY A 50 -4.02 -2.74 13.81
CA GLY A 50 -3.41 -3.66 14.78
C GLY A 50 -1.94 -3.36 15.02
N ASP A 51 -1.11 -4.40 15.02
CA ASP A 51 0.32 -4.30 15.30
C ASP A 51 1.03 -3.40 14.28
N ASP A 52 2.08 -2.72 14.75
CA ASP A 52 2.87 -1.87 13.87
C ASP A 52 3.65 -2.73 12.87
N CYS A 53 3.94 -2.19 11.67
CA CYS A 53 4.76 -2.89 10.69
C CYS A 53 5.86 -2.00 10.10
N LEU A 54 6.93 -2.62 9.61
CA LEU A 54 7.94 -1.95 8.80
C LEU A 54 7.55 -2.06 7.33
N PHE A 55 6.97 -0.99 6.79
CA PHE A 55 6.62 -0.89 5.39
C PHE A 55 7.82 -0.41 4.59
N ARG A 56 8.04 -1.01 3.42
CA ARG A 56 9.13 -0.67 2.50
C ARG A 56 8.54 -0.20 1.18
N VAL A 57 9.07 0.91 0.66
CA VAL A 57 8.74 1.47 -0.65
C VAL A 57 10.01 1.65 -1.46
N GLY A 58 10.01 1.15 -2.69
CA GLY A 58 11.08 1.25 -3.68
C GLY A 58 10.76 2.28 -4.75
N GLN A 59 11.46 2.15 -5.89
CA GLN A 59 11.17 2.90 -7.11
C GLN A 59 10.17 2.12 -7.98
N SER A 60 9.83 2.65 -9.15
CA SER A 60 9.05 1.94 -10.18
C SER A 60 9.85 0.82 -10.86
N THR A 61 11.18 0.81 -10.72
CA THR A 61 12.07 -0.26 -11.16
C THR A 61 12.59 -1.07 -9.98
N ARG A 62 12.80 -2.38 -10.19
CA ARG A 62 13.19 -3.32 -9.13
C ARG A 62 14.60 -3.08 -8.58
N GLU A 63 15.47 -2.49 -9.39
CA GLU A 63 16.88 -2.21 -9.08
C GLU A 63 17.06 -0.89 -8.31
N GLY A 64 16.00 -0.10 -8.17
CA GLY A 64 16.04 1.17 -7.47
C GLY A 64 16.21 1.04 -5.95
N GLY A 65 16.68 2.11 -5.32
CA GLY A 65 16.79 2.19 -3.86
C GLY A 65 15.43 2.08 -3.17
N THR A 66 15.44 1.60 -1.93
CA THR A 66 14.24 1.48 -1.09
C THR A 66 14.35 2.34 0.16
N LYS A 67 13.19 2.78 0.66
CA LYS A 67 13.03 3.44 1.95
C LYS A 67 12.06 2.63 2.78
N SER A 68 12.29 2.59 4.08
CA SER A 68 11.39 1.94 5.03
C SER A 68 10.93 2.92 6.08
N PHE A 69 9.69 2.78 6.49
CA PHE A 69 9.08 3.55 7.57
C PHE A 69 8.08 2.68 8.32
N ARG A 70 7.83 3.04 9.58
CA ARG A 70 6.93 2.29 10.45
C ARG A 70 5.50 2.77 10.22
N LEU A 71 4.59 1.85 9.97
CA LEU A 71 3.16 2.08 9.98
C LEU A 71 2.59 1.59 11.30
N LYS A 72 1.63 2.36 11.82
CA LYS A 72 0.87 2.08 13.05
C LYS A 72 -0.58 1.79 12.72
N SER A 73 -1.29 1.24 13.68
CA SER A 73 -2.75 1.14 13.59
C SER A 73 -3.39 2.50 13.29
N GLY A 74 -4.19 2.56 12.22
CA GLY A 74 -4.86 3.77 11.74
C GLY A 74 -4.09 4.53 10.66
N ASP A 75 -2.82 4.21 10.39
CA ASP A 75 -2.08 4.85 9.31
C ASP A 75 -2.63 4.44 7.94
N VAL A 76 -2.63 5.41 7.03
CA VAL A 76 -3.11 5.25 5.65
C VAL A 76 -1.99 5.62 4.68
N VAL A 77 -1.71 4.72 3.75
CA VAL A 77 -0.77 4.96 2.65
C VAL A 77 -1.56 5.01 1.34
N VAL A 78 -1.35 6.07 0.56
CA VAL A 78 -1.93 6.20 -0.78
C VAL A 78 -0.80 6.05 -1.81
N LEU A 79 -0.90 5.04 -2.67
CA LEU A 79 -0.02 4.84 -3.82
C LEU A 79 -0.76 5.31 -5.07
N GLY A 80 -0.58 6.58 -5.41
CA GLY A 80 -1.15 7.22 -6.60
C GLY A 80 -0.08 7.85 -7.48
N ASP A 81 -0.49 8.36 -8.64
CA ASP A 81 0.36 9.07 -9.60
C ASP A 81 1.68 8.32 -9.89
N GLU A 82 2.82 9.01 -9.81
CA GLU A 82 4.15 8.42 -10.01
C GLU A 82 4.46 7.27 -9.03
N GLY A 83 3.81 7.28 -7.86
CA GLY A 83 3.95 6.27 -6.82
C GLY A 83 3.08 5.03 -7.04
N ARG A 84 2.11 5.06 -7.96
CA ARG A 84 1.13 3.98 -8.16
C ARG A 84 1.77 2.63 -8.48
N LEU A 85 2.89 2.68 -9.19
CA LEU A 85 3.65 1.51 -9.61
C LEU A 85 4.98 1.39 -8.87
N CYS A 86 5.14 2.01 -7.71
CA CYS A 86 6.33 1.77 -6.88
C CYS A 86 6.30 0.36 -6.29
N PHE A 87 7.44 -0.31 -6.32
CA PHE A 87 7.61 -1.56 -5.58
C PHE A 87 7.39 -1.31 -4.09
N HIS A 88 6.64 -2.17 -3.41
CA HIS A 88 6.42 -2.02 -1.98
C HIS A 88 6.18 -3.37 -1.31
N GLY A 89 6.22 -3.39 0.03
CA GLY A 89 6.09 -4.61 0.81
C GLY A 89 6.14 -4.38 2.31
N VAL A 90 5.99 -5.46 3.08
CA VAL A 90 6.03 -5.48 4.53
C VAL A 90 7.17 -6.39 4.97
N ASP A 91 8.18 -5.80 5.63
CA ASP A 91 9.39 -6.54 6.03
C ASP A 91 9.26 -7.22 7.40
N ARG A 92 8.53 -6.60 8.33
CA ARG A 92 8.45 -7.02 9.74
C ARG A 92 7.16 -6.53 10.39
N ILE A 93 6.58 -7.35 11.25
CA ILE A 93 5.53 -7.00 12.22
C ILE A 93 6.18 -6.82 13.61
N TYR A 94 5.69 -5.88 14.41
CA TYR A 94 6.24 -5.52 15.73
C TYR A 94 5.32 -5.89 16.88
#